data_AF-A0A642UKE8-F1
#
_entry.id   AF-A0A642UKE8-F1
#
_cell.length_a   1.000
_cell.length_b   1.000
_cell.length_c   1.000
_cell.angle_alpha   90.00
_cell.angle_beta   90.00
_cell.angle_gamma   90.00
#
_symmetry.space_group_name_H-M   'P 1'
#
loop_
_entity.id
_entity.type
_entity.pdbx_description
1 polymer ?
#
loop_
_entity_poly.entity_id
_entity_poly.type
_entity_poly.pdbx_seq_one_letter_code
_entity_poly.pdbx_strand_id
1 'polypeptide(L)'
;MSFLNLRATLSSPREEPANGSDRLARESDVIVSSITPHAEYKGFFIYVISGLCLATWIGWALLPPWFLSDYLGISYYPDKYWSVAIPGWSLIAMAFTYYYVALYNTEIKQFKLADVRQVVDDTTRFASRANIHQSSAEVMDLPITLVNEVLYDS
;
A
#
# COMPACT_ATOMS: atom_id res chain seq x y z
N MET A 1 -32.39 -42.68 -44.57
CA MET A 1 -31.50 -42.64 -43.39
C MET A 1 -30.93 -41.23 -43.28
N SER A 2 -31.48 -40.43 -42.35
CA SER A 2 -31.13 -39.03 -42.11
C SER A 2 -30.08 -38.97 -41.01
N PHE A 3 -28.90 -38.42 -41.30
CA PHE A 3 -27.84 -38.24 -40.32
C PHE A 3 -28.11 -36.98 -39.49
N LEU A 4 -28.40 -37.17 -38.20
CA LEU A 4 -28.52 -36.14 -37.18
C LEU A 4 -27.15 -35.46 -36.98
N ASN A 5 -27.04 -34.19 -37.40
CA ASN A 5 -25.92 -33.32 -37.08
C ASN A 5 -25.97 -32.94 -35.60
N LEU A 6 -25.17 -33.62 -34.79
CA LEU A 6 -24.90 -33.27 -33.40
C LEU A 6 -23.93 -32.09 -33.36
N ARG A 7 -24.43 -30.88 -33.66
CA ARG A 7 -23.63 -29.65 -33.52
C ARG A 7 -23.59 -29.28 -32.04
N ALA A 8 -22.46 -29.59 -31.42
CA ALA A 8 -22.08 -29.11 -30.11
C ALA A 8 -22.40 -27.61 -30.00
N THR A 9 -23.24 -27.25 -29.03
CA THR A 9 -23.41 -25.90 -28.53
C THR A 9 -22.09 -25.46 -27.90
N LEU A 10 -21.14 -25.03 -28.74
CA LEU A 10 -20.09 -24.13 -28.31
C LEU A 10 -20.80 -22.88 -27.84
N SER A 11 -20.89 -22.70 -26.52
CA SER A 11 -21.24 -21.44 -25.91
C SER A 11 -20.35 -20.37 -26.52
N SER A 12 -20.94 -19.52 -27.35
CA SER A 12 -20.27 -18.32 -27.84
C SER A 12 -19.78 -17.52 -26.64
N PRO A 13 -18.56 -16.96 -26.66
CA PRO A 13 -18.21 -15.91 -25.73
C PRO A 13 -19.32 -14.87 -25.81
N ARG A 14 -19.95 -14.59 -24.66
CA ARG A 14 -20.95 -13.53 -24.55
C ARG A 14 -20.25 -12.26 -25.02
N GLU A 15 -20.71 -11.66 -26.12
CA GLU A 15 -20.22 -10.36 -26.58
C GLU A 15 -20.56 -9.33 -25.49
N GLU A 16 -19.66 -9.15 -24.52
CA GLU A 16 -19.67 -7.96 -23.70
C GLU A 16 -19.41 -6.75 -24.60
N PRO A 17 -20.08 -5.61 -24.36
CA PRO A 17 -19.87 -4.42 -25.15
C PRO A 17 -18.40 -4.01 -25.04
N ALA A 18 -17.63 -4.22 -26.12
CA ALA A 18 -16.19 -3.96 -26.24
C ALA A 18 -15.77 -2.57 -25.71
N ASN A 19 -16.70 -1.62 -25.67
CA ASN A 19 -16.47 -0.28 -25.16
C ASN A 19 -16.11 -0.23 -23.65
N GLY A 20 -16.56 -1.19 -22.83
CA GLY A 20 -16.31 -1.18 -21.38
C GLY A 20 -14.91 -1.69 -21.02
N SER A 21 -14.61 -2.93 -21.41
CA SER A 21 -13.31 -3.57 -21.17
C SER A 21 -12.16 -2.84 -21.85
N ASP A 22 -12.35 -2.33 -23.07
CA ASP A 22 -11.29 -1.65 -23.81
C ASP A 22 -10.97 -0.27 -23.22
N ARG A 23 -11.96 0.41 -22.63
CA ARG A 23 -11.73 1.66 -21.88
C ARG A 23 -10.96 1.41 -20.60
N LEU A 24 -11.31 0.37 -19.85
CA LEU A 24 -10.59 -0.01 -18.63
C LEU A 24 -9.15 -0.45 -18.94
N ALA A 25 -8.96 -1.20 -20.03
CA ALA A 25 -7.63 -1.57 -20.52
C ALA A 25 -6.80 -0.33 -20.88
N ARG A 26 -7.37 0.61 -21.63
CA ARG A 26 -6.71 1.86 -22.01
C ARG A 26 -6.38 2.75 -20.81
N GLU A 27 -7.27 2.85 -19.82
CA GLU A 27 -7.01 3.60 -18.57
C GLU A 27 -5.91 2.93 -17.72
N SER A 28 -5.85 1.60 -17.68
CA SER A 28 -4.76 0.88 -17.00
C SER A 28 -3.40 1.05 -17.69
N ASP A 29 -3.38 1.03 -19.02
CA ASP A 29 -2.16 1.15 -19.83
C ASP A 29 -1.60 2.59 -19.80
N VAL A 30 -2.48 3.59 -19.62
CA VAL A 30 -2.08 4.99 -19.40
C VAL A 30 -1.32 5.17 -18.08
N ILE A 31 -1.64 4.42 -17.02
CA ILE A 31 -0.92 4.51 -15.74
C ILE A 31 0.40 3.73 -15.80
N VAL A 32 0.46 2.64 -16.56
CA VAL A 32 1.69 1.86 -16.75
C VAL A 32 2.68 2.57 -17.69
N SER A 33 2.20 3.31 -18.68
CA SER A 33 3.04 4.09 -19.61
C SER A 33 3.38 5.50 -19.10
N SER A 34 2.69 6.02 -18.08
CA SER A 34 3.06 7.28 -17.41
C SER A 34 4.19 7.11 -16.39
N ILE A 35 4.95 6.01 -16.45
CA ILE A 35 6.23 5.94 -15.78
C ILE A 35 7.17 6.80 -16.61
N THR A 36 7.53 7.97 -16.09
CA THR A 36 8.43 8.88 -16.80
C THR A 36 9.66 8.10 -17.28
N PRO A 37 10.04 8.17 -18.58
CA PRO A 37 11.18 7.42 -19.13
C PRO A 37 12.52 7.77 -18.43
N HIS A 38 12.49 8.82 -17.60
CA HIS A 38 13.60 9.26 -16.78
C HIS A 38 13.73 8.58 -15.40
N ALA A 39 12.75 7.78 -14.98
CA ALA A 39 12.78 7.14 -13.66
C ALA A 39 13.81 6.00 -13.58
N GLU A 40 13.96 5.23 -14.67
CA GLU A 40 14.79 4.02 -14.70
C GLU A 40 16.27 4.31 -14.46
N TYR A 41 16.85 5.26 -15.21
CA TYR A 41 18.28 5.58 -15.06
C TYR A 41 18.59 6.32 -13.75
N LYS A 42 17.63 7.07 -13.20
CA LYS A 42 17.79 7.72 -11.89
C LYS A 42 17.93 6.70 -10.77
N GLY A 43 17.12 5.64 -10.79
CA GLY A 43 17.21 4.54 -9.84
C GLY A 43 18.56 3.83 -9.93
N PHE A 44 19.03 3.51 -11.14
CA PHE A 44 20.33 2.86 -11.35
C PHE A 44 21.49 3.73 -10.84
N PHE A 45 21.49 5.02 -11.18
CA PHE A 45 22.54 5.95 -10.74
C PHE A 45 22.59 6.08 -9.21
N ILE A 46 21.43 6.25 -8.56
CA ILE A 46 21.34 6.31 -7.10
C ILE A 46 21.77 4.99 -6.46
N TYR A 47 21.42 3.84 -7.04
CA TYR A 47 21.85 2.53 -6.56
C TYR A 47 23.38 2.39 -6.57
N VAL A 48 24.02 2.73 -7.69
CA VAL A 48 25.49 2.65 -7.81
C VAL A 48 26.17 3.59 -6.81
N ILE A 49 25.72 4.83 -6.70
CA ILE A 49 26.28 5.80 -5.75
C ILE A 49 26.05 5.36 -4.32
N SER A 50 24.84 4.91 -3.98
CA SER A 50 24.51 4.42 -2.64
C SER A 50 25.39 3.23 -2.27
N GLY A 51 25.62 2.29 -3.20
CA GLY A 51 26.49 1.14 -2.99
C GLY A 51 27.95 1.55 -2.74
N LEU A 52 28.49 2.47 -3.54
CA LEU A 52 29.85 2.98 -3.36
C LEU A 52 30.01 3.76 -2.05
N CYS A 53 29.05 4.62 -1.71
CA CYS A 53 29.02 5.35 -0.45
C CYS A 53 28.96 4.39 0.75
N LEU A 54 28.11 3.36 0.68
CA LEU A 54 27.97 2.37 1.74
C LEU A 54 29.22 1.49 1.89
N ALA A 55 29.83 1.05 0.79
CA ALA A 55 31.09 0.31 0.82
C ALA A 55 32.21 1.15 1.44
N THR A 56 32.31 2.43 1.05
CA THR A 56 33.28 3.38 1.62
C THR A 56 33.02 3.62 3.10
N TRP A 57 31.75 3.75 3.50
CA TRP A 57 31.34 3.94 4.89
C TRP A 57 31.69 2.73 5.76
N ILE A 58 31.38 1.51 5.31
CA ILE A 58 31.72 0.27 6.02
C ILE A 58 33.25 0.10 6.10
N GLY A 59 33.96 0.39 5.02
CA GLY A 59 35.42 0.42 5.00
C GLY A 59 35.95 1.34 6.11
N TRP A 60 35.55 2.60 6.10
CA TRP A 60 35.95 3.58 7.13
C TRP A 60 35.54 3.16 8.55
N ALA A 61 34.35 2.59 8.74
CA ALA A 61 33.85 2.15 10.04
C ALA A 61 34.63 0.96 10.63
N LEU A 62 35.13 0.05 9.79
CA LEU A 62 35.87 -1.14 10.23
C LEU A 62 37.37 -0.90 10.33
N LEU A 63 37.93 -0.01 9.51
CA LEU A 63 39.38 0.26 9.47
C LEU A 63 39.87 0.87 10.78
N PRO A 64 40.96 0.35 11.38
CA PRO A 64 41.54 0.91 12.59
C PRO A 64 42.33 2.23 12.31
N PRO A 65 42.50 3.10 13.32
CA PRO A 65 43.14 4.42 13.18
C PRO A 65 44.52 4.41 12.53
N TRP A 66 45.35 3.42 12.89
CA TRP A 66 46.72 3.27 12.36
C TRP A 66 46.74 3.06 10.85
N PHE A 67 45.72 2.40 10.29
CA PHE A 67 45.63 2.20 8.86
C PHE A 67 45.29 3.50 8.12
N LEU A 68 44.43 4.32 8.72
CA LEU A 68 43.99 5.61 8.17
C LEU A 68 45.12 6.66 8.21
N SER A 69 45.91 6.68 9.29
CA SER A 69 47.04 7.60 9.44
C SER A 69 48.21 7.22 8.54
N ASP A 70 48.58 5.94 8.49
CA ASP A 70 49.88 5.53 7.92
C ASP A 70 49.80 5.25 6.42
N TYR A 71 48.66 4.75 5.91
CA TYR A 71 48.50 4.39 4.50
C TYR A 71 47.69 5.42 3.71
N LEU A 72 46.68 6.05 4.32
CA LEU A 72 45.87 7.08 3.67
C LEU A 72 46.38 8.51 3.91
N GLY A 73 47.24 8.74 4.91
CA GLY A 73 47.76 10.08 5.23
C GLY A 73 46.70 11.04 5.76
N ILE A 74 45.57 10.53 6.29
CA ILE A 74 44.47 11.33 6.80
C ILE A 74 44.60 11.48 8.32
N SER A 75 45.15 12.62 8.75
CA SER A 75 45.41 12.90 10.17
C SER A 75 44.17 13.37 10.96
N TYR A 76 43.11 13.79 10.26
CA TYR A 76 41.89 14.30 10.89
C TYR A 76 40.65 13.65 10.29
N TYR A 77 39.94 12.85 11.10
CA TYR A 77 38.64 12.30 10.79
C TYR A 77 37.72 12.45 12.02
N PRO A 78 36.41 12.62 11.84
CA PRO A 78 35.47 12.76 12.95
C PRO A 78 35.45 11.48 13.81
N ASP A 79 35.13 11.62 15.10
CA ASP A 79 35.12 10.50 16.04
C ASP A 79 34.41 9.26 15.50
N LYS A 80 35.03 8.08 15.67
CA LYS A 80 34.49 6.82 15.14
C LYS A 80 33.11 6.48 15.70
N TYR A 81 32.70 7.13 16.79
CA TYR A 81 31.35 7.06 17.35
C TYR A 81 30.24 7.28 16.31
N TRP A 82 30.47 8.13 15.31
CA TRP A 82 29.49 8.38 14.23
C TRP A 82 29.12 7.12 13.44
N SER A 83 30.05 6.15 13.33
CA SER A 83 29.77 4.85 12.69
C SER A 83 28.67 4.05 13.38
N VAL A 84 28.49 4.23 14.69
CA VAL A 84 27.46 3.57 15.50
C VAL A 84 26.25 4.48 15.71
N ALA A 85 26.47 5.78 15.86
CA ALA A 85 25.40 6.74 16.07
C ALA A 85 24.41 6.76 14.89
N ILE A 86 24.89 6.84 13.65
CA ILE A 86 24.01 6.90 12.46
C ILE A 86 23.09 5.68 12.35
N PRO A 87 23.58 4.42 12.37
CA PRO A 87 22.69 3.26 12.32
C PRO A 87 21.80 3.15 13.57
N GLY A 88 22.29 3.52 14.75
CA GLY A 88 21.49 3.54 15.98
C GLY A 88 20.30 4.51 15.91
N TRP A 89 20.55 5.75 15.48
CA TRP A 89 19.51 6.75 15.28
C TRP A 89 18.52 6.35 14.18
N SER A 90 18.99 5.71 13.10
CA SER A 90 18.14 5.19 12.03
C SER A 90 17.15 4.13 12.55
N LEU A 91 17.61 3.18 13.36
CA LEU A 91 16.75 2.16 13.98
C LEU A 91 15.70 2.78 14.91
N ILE A 92 16.10 3.76 15.72
CA ILE A 92 15.20 4.47 16.62
C ILE A 92 14.15 5.26 15.82
N ALA A 93 14.56 6.00 14.79
CA ALA A 93 13.66 6.74 13.91
C ALA A 93 12.66 5.81 13.19
N MET A 94 13.10 4.63 12.76
CA MET A 94 12.24 3.61 12.18
C MET A 94 11.18 3.14 13.19
N ALA A 95 11.58 2.83 14.43
CA ALA A 95 10.66 2.42 15.49
C ALA A 95 9.62 3.50 15.81
N PHE A 96 10.05 4.77 15.90
CA PHE A 96 9.12 5.91 16.10
C PHE A 96 8.15 6.07 14.94
N THR A 97 8.59 5.85 13.70
CA THR A 97 7.71 5.90 12.52
C THR A 97 6.63 4.82 12.59
N TYR A 98 6.99 3.58 12.97
CA TYR A 98 6.02 2.51 13.17
C TYR A 98 5.02 2.84 14.27
N TYR A 99 5.51 3.34 15.42
CA TYR A 99 4.66 3.73 16.53
C TYR A 99 3.69 4.85 16.14
N TYR A 100 4.18 5.87 15.43
CA TYR A 100 3.36 6.97 14.93
C TYR A 100 2.26 6.49 13.98
N VAL A 101 2.58 5.63 13.01
CA VAL A 101 1.58 5.08 12.08
C VAL A 101 0.57 4.20 12.82
N ALA A 102 1.01 3.40 13.80
CA ALA A 102 0.12 2.60 14.62
C ALA A 102 -0.88 3.47 15.41
N LEU A 103 -0.39 4.51 16.10
CA LEU A 103 -1.23 5.46 16.82
C LEU A 103 -2.20 6.19 15.89
N TYR A 104 -1.70 6.67 14.76
CA TYR A 104 -2.53 7.35 13.75
C TYR A 104 -3.68 6.46 13.27
N ASN A 105 -3.39 5.17 13.03
CA ASN A 105 -4.41 4.22 12.61
C ASN A 105 -5.43 3.95 13.72
N THR A 106 -4.99 3.80 14.97
CA THR A 106 -5.89 3.51 16.10
C THR A 106 -6.75 4.69 16.53
N GLU A 107 -6.25 5.92 16.42
CA GLU A 107 -6.94 7.12 16.95
C GLU A 107 -7.77 7.87 15.91
N ILE A 108 -7.32 7.89 14.65
CA ILE A 108 -7.93 8.74 13.61
C ILE A 108 -8.69 7.91 12.57
N LYS A 109 -8.17 6.74 12.20
CA LYS A 109 -8.76 5.94 11.11
C LYS A 109 -9.82 4.95 11.58
N GLN A 110 -9.78 4.52 12.84
CA GLN A 110 -10.68 3.51 13.38
C GLN A 110 -11.66 4.11 14.38
N PHE A 111 -12.91 3.61 14.36
CA PHE A 111 -13.87 3.83 15.44
C PHE A 111 -13.33 3.24 16.75
N LYS A 112 -13.88 3.63 17.91
CA LYS A 112 -13.47 3.13 19.22
C LYS A 112 -13.42 1.59 19.21
N LEU A 113 -12.38 0.98 19.81
CA LEU A 113 -12.08 -0.47 19.76
C LEU A 113 -13.22 -1.41 20.21
N ALA A 114 -14.25 -0.89 20.87
CA ALA A 114 -15.41 -1.65 21.34
C ALA A 114 -16.70 -1.31 20.56
N ASP A 115 -16.60 -0.59 19.45
CA ASP A 115 -17.75 -0.24 18.61
C ASP A 115 -18.13 -1.41 17.71
N VAL A 116 -19.38 -1.87 17.82
CA VAL A 116 -19.96 -2.93 16.99
C VAL A 116 -19.93 -2.59 15.49
N ARG A 117 -19.79 -1.31 15.12
CA ARG A 117 -19.61 -0.87 13.74
C ARG A 117 -18.28 -1.30 13.10
N GLN A 118 -17.32 -1.81 13.88
CA GLN A 118 -16.09 -2.39 13.33
C GLN A 118 -16.28 -3.81 12.76
N VAL A 119 -17.37 -4.50 13.11
CA VAL A 119 -17.67 -5.86 12.62
C VAL A 119 -18.46 -5.74 11.31
N VAL A 120 -17.74 -5.74 10.19
CA VAL A 120 -18.29 -5.57 8.83
C VAL A 120 -17.65 -6.63 7.94
N ASP A 121 -18.48 -7.36 7.19
CA ASP A 121 -18.02 -8.30 6.16
C ASP A 121 -18.01 -7.63 4.77
N ASP A 122 -17.30 -8.21 3.81
CA ASP A 122 -17.14 -7.70 2.44
C ASP A 122 -18.47 -7.55 1.69
N THR A 123 -19.51 -8.28 2.11
CA THR A 123 -20.86 -8.18 1.53
C THR A 123 -21.76 -7.15 2.21
N THR A 124 -21.29 -6.47 3.25
CA THR A 124 -22.11 -5.56 4.07
C THR A 124 -22.45 -4.28 3.31
N ARG A 125 -23.73 -3.91 3.25
CA ARG A 125 -24.21 -2.70 2.55
C ARG A 125 -24.93 -1.75 3.49
N PHE A 126 -24.27 -0.69 3.94
CA PHE A 126 -24.88 0.27 4.85
C PHE A 126 -25.98 1.10 4.20
N ALA A 127 -27.18 1.11 4.80
CA ALA A 127 -28.23 2.05 4.42
C ALA A 127 -27.89 3.48 4.87
N SER A 128 -28.07 4.45 3.98
CA SER A 128 -28.02 5.88 4.32
C SER A 128 -29.33 6.32 5.00
N ARG A 129 -29.26 7.20 6.00
CA ARG A 129 -30.43 7.70 6.75
C ARG A 129 -31.55 8.26 5.86
N ALA A 130 -31.19 8.85 4.72
CA ALA A 130 -32.14 9.41 3.76
C ALA A 130 -33.00 8.35 3.04
N ASN A 131 -32.53 7.10 2.98
CA ASN A 131 -33.13 6.04 2.16
C ASN A 131 -33.84 4.97 3.01
N ILE A 132 -33.91 5.12 4.34
CA ILE A 132 -34.45 4.10 5.27
C ILE A 132 -35.92 3.77 4.97
N HIS A 133 -36.72 4.75 4.58
CA HIS A 133 -38.15 4.59 4.30
C HIS A 133 -38.45 4.39 2.81
N GLN A 134 -37.42 4.35 1.97
CA GLN A 134 -37.59 4.18 0.53
C GLN A 134 -37.70 2.69 0.21
N SER A 135 -38.85 2.27 -0.32
CA SER A 135 -39.09 0.91 -0.78
C SER A 135 -38.34 0.65 -2.09
N SER A 136 -37.01 0.58 -2.03
CA SER A 136 -36.16 0.19 -3.16
C SER A 136 -35.56 -1.18 -2.90
N ALA A 137 -35.58 -2.02 -3.94
CA ALA A 137 -35.47 -3.49 -3.91
C ALA A 137 -34.14 -4.09 -3.43
N GLU A 138 -33.26 -3.32 -2.80
CA GLU A 138 -31.94 -3.77 -2.37
C GLU A 138 -31.92 -3.97 -0.85
N VAL A 139 -31.56 -5.18 -0.42
CA VAL A 139 -31.39 -5.52 1.00
C VAL A 139 -30.12 -4.80 1.48
N MET A 140 -30.29 -3.84 2.39
CA MET A 140 -29.20 -3.10 3.02
C MET A 140 -29.14 -3.42 4.51
N ASP A 141 -27.94 -3.48 5.05
CA ASP A 141 -27.66 -3.68 6.46
C ASP A 141 -27.78 -2.36 7.22
N LEU A 142 -28.58 -2.38 8.29
CA LEU A 142 -28.66 -1.28 9.24
C LEU A 142 -27.97 -1.68 10.55
N PRO A 143 -27.14 -0.81 11.15
CA PRO A 143 -26.60 -1.08 12.47
C PRO A 143 -27.76 -1.17 13.47
N ILE A 144 -27.69 -2.12 14.41
CA ILE A 144 -28.76 -2.42 15.37
C ILE A 144 -29.22 -1.20 16.18
N THR A 145 -28.33 -0.23 16.43
CA THR A 145 -28.68 1.03 17.08
C THR A 145 -29.70 1.83 16.28
N LEU A 146 -29.56 1.89 14.95
CA LEU A 146 -30.44 2.62 14.05
C LEU A 146 -31.76 1.86 13.85
N VAL A 147 -31.70 0.53 13.85
CA VAL A 147 -32.89 -0.33 13.88
C VAL A 147 -33.73 -0.06 15.13
N ASN A 148 -33.08 -0.02 16.30
CA ASN A 148 -33.78 0.26 17.56
C ASN A 148 -34.38 1.67 17.58
N GLU A 149 -33.67 2.68 17.07
CA GLU A 149 -34.19 4.04 16.93
C GLU A 149 -35.41 4.06 16.00
N VAL A 150 -35.34 3.48 14.81
CA VAL A 150 -36.46 3.49 13.86
C VAL A 150 -37.68 2.69 14.36
N LEU A 151 -37.47 1.57 15.07
CA LEU A 151 -38.56 0.71 15.54
C LEU A 151 -39.17 1.15 16.87
N TYR A 152 -38.40 1.78 17.76
CA TYR A 152 -38.83 2.07 19.14
C TYR A 152 -38.84 3.55 19.50
N ASP A 153 -38.28 4.44 18.67
CA ASP A 153 -38.32 5.91 18.88
C ASP A 153 -39.58 6.56 18.26
N SER A 154 -40.66 5.77 18.09
CA SER A 154 -41.98 6.23 17.62
C SER A 154 -42.91 6.60 18.77
#